data_AF-A0A965NFA7-F1
#
_entry.id   AF-A0A965NFA7-F1
#
_cell.length_a   1.000
_cell.length_b   1.000
_cell.length_c   1.000
_cell.angle_alpha   90.00
_cell.angle_beta   90.00
_cell.angle_gamma   90.00
#
_symmetry.space_group_name_H-M   'P 1'
#
loop_
_entity.id
_entity.type
_entity.pdbx_description
1 polymer ?
#
loop_
_entity_poly.entity_id
_entity_poly.type
_entity_poly.pdbx_seq_one_letter_code
_entity_poly.pdbx_strand_id
1 'polypeptide(L)'
;AAEFSFLLATPVILLAGLYKIPDLLGPLGDGIRAQALGAAVVSCFAAYFSVKFLAKWFTTHTLWIFGVYCIVLGVICMMTIG
;
A
#
# COMPACT_ATOMS: atom_id res chain seq x y z
N ALA A 1 -16.76 -5.29 2.73
CA ALA A 1 -15.46 -5.48 3.39
C ALA A 1 -14.41 -4.47 2.92
N ALA A 2 -14.23 -4.27 1.60
CA ALA A 2 -13.29 -3.28 1.06
C ALA A 2 -13.61 -1.83 1.49
N GLU A 3 -14.88 -1.40 1.50
CA GLU A 3 -15.26 -0.06 1.96
C GLU A 3 -14.93 0.19 3.44
N PHE A 4 -15.26 -0.76 4.32
CA PHE A 4 -14.88 -0.70 5.74
C PHE A 4 -13.36 -0.68 5.94
N SER A 5 -12.61 -1.45 5.14
CA SER A 5 -11.15 -1.44 5.18
C SER A 5 -10.57 -0.13 4.65
N PHE A 6 -11.22 0.52 3.69
CA PHE A 6 -10.86 1.84 3.20
C PHE A 6 -11.12 2.93 4.23
N LEU A 7 -12.31 2.92 4.85
CA LEU A 7 -12.69 3.81 5.94
C LEU A 7 -11.75 3.70 7.14
N LEU A 8 -11.19 2.51 7.39
CA LEU A 8 -10.19 2.29 8.45
C LEU A 8 -8.77 2.65 7.97
N ALA A 9 -8.45 2.40 6.69
CA ALA A 9 -7.15 2.74 6.11
C ALA A 9 -6.96 4.26 5.97
N THR A 10 -7.97 5.03 5.54
CA THR A 10 -7.87 6.50 5.37
C THR A 10 -7.41 7.22 6.65
N PRO A 11 -7.99 7.00 7.85
CA PRO A 11 -7.51 7.66 9.07
C PRO A 11 -6.11 7.20 9.47
N VAL A 12 -5.78 5.92 9.30
CA VAL A 12 -4.44 5.39 9.61
C VAL A 12 -3.39 5.99 8.67
N ILE A 13 -3.67 6.04 7.37
CA ILE A 13 -2.79 6.61 6.34
C ILE A 13 -2.65 8.12 6.54
N LEU A 14 -3.74 8.83 6.86
CA LEU A 14 -3.72 10.26 7.14
C LEU A 14 -2.87 10.58 8.36
N LEU A 15 -3.03 9.81 9.45
CA LEU A 15 -2.23 9.94 10.67
C LEU A 15 -0.74 9.66 10.40
N ALA A 16 -0.43 8.58 9.69
CA ALA A 16 0.95 8.24 9.33
C ALA A 16 1.56 9.32 8.42
N GLY A 17 0.79 9.86 7.48
CA GLY A 17 1.18 10.99 6.64
C GLY A 17 1.51 12.23 7.46
N LEU A 18 0.62 12.63 8.37
CA LEU A 18 0.85 13.76 9.29
C LEU A 18 2.10 13.58 10.15
N TYR A 19 2.38 12.36 10.62
CA TYR A 19 3.56 12.06 11.42
C TYR A 19 4.86 12.09 10.59
N LYS A 20 4.80 11.72 9.31
CA LYS A 20 5.96 11.68 8.42
C LYS A 20 6.37 13.06 7.88
N ILE A 21 5.46 14.04 7.84
CA ILE A 21 5.74 15.42 7.38
C ILE A 21 6.78 16.17 8.25
N PRO A 22 6.67 16.23 9.60
CA PRO A 22 7.65 16.91 10.43
C PRO A 22 8.97 16.12 10.56
N ASP A 23 8.90 14.79 10.49
CA ASP A 23 10.06 13.88 10.52
C ASP A 23 10.96 14.07 9.26
N LEU A 24 10.36 14.47 8.14
CA LEU A 24 11.06 14.73 6.87
C LEU A 24 11.50 16.20 6.69
N LEU A 25 11.05 17.11 7.58
CA LEU A 25 11.43 18.54 7.61
C LEU A 25 12.64 18.82 8.52
N GLY A 26 13.12 17.82 9.27
CA GLY A 26 14.36 17.90 10.04
C GLY A 26 15.63 17.88 9.17
N PRO A 27 16.83 18.04 9.76
CA PRO A 27 18.12 18.29 9.09
C PRO A 27 18.67 17.13 8.21
N LEU A 28 17.84 16.14 7.86
CA LEU A 28 18.15 15.01 6.98
C LEU A 28 17.34 15.05 5.65
N GLY A 29 16.82 16.22 5.28
CA GLY A 29 15.85 16.41 4.19
C GLY A 29 16.40 16.93 2.85
N ASP A 30 17.69 17.29 2.76
CA ASP A 30 18.25 18.00 1.59
C ASP A 30 18.30 17.17 0.27
N GLY A 31 18.02 15.86 0.31
CA GLY A 31 17.99 15.01 -0.89
C GLY A 31 16.78 14.08 -1.04
N ILE A 32 16.05 13.78 0.04
CA ILE A 32 14.99 12.75 0.04
C ILE A 32 13.61 13.32 -0.30
N ARG A 33 13.42 14.64 -0.22
CA ARG A 33 12.12 15.30 -0.47
C ARG A 33 11.59 15.02 -1.87
N ALA A 34 12.45 15.03 -2.89
CA ALA A 34 12.07 14.70 -4.27
C ALA A 34 11.65 13.23 -4.40
N GLN A 35 12.37 12.32 -3.74
CA GLN A 35 12.10 10.89 -3.79
C GLN A 35 10.83 10.51 -2.99
N ALA A 36 10.57 11.19 -1.87
CA ALA A 36 9.35 11.04 -1.08
C ALA A 36 8.12 11.59 -1.83
N LEU A 37 8.24 12.73 -2.52
CA LEU A 37 7.19 13.23 -3.41
C LEU A 37 6.92 12.26 -4.56
N GLY A 38 7.97 11.74 -5.21
CA GLY A 38 7.84 10.72 -6.25
C GLY A 38 7.15 9.46 -5.75
N ALA A 39 7.57 8.95 -4.59
CA ALA A 39 6.96 7.79 -3.96
C ALA A 39 5.50 8.04 -3.57
N ALA A 40 5.15 9.22 -3.07
CA ALA A 40 3.77 9.57 -2.74
C ALA A 40 2.86 9.56 -3.97
N VAL A 41 3.31 10.14 -5.09
CA VAL A 41 2.55 10.14 -6.36
C VAL A 41 2.39 8.71 -6.89
N VAL A 42 3.47 7.94 -6.95
CA VAL A 42 3.44 6.55 -7.44
C VAL A 42 2.52 5.70 -6.56
N SER A 43 2.59 5.85 -5.23
CA SER A 43 1.73 5.14 -4.28
C SER A 43 0.26 5.50 -4.46
N CYS A 44 -0.05 6.78 -4.70
CA CYS A 44 -1.41 7.25 -4.93
C CYS A 44 -2.02 6.61 -6.19
N PHE A 45 -1.26 6.60 -7.29
CA PHE A 45 -1.68 5.94 -8.53
C PHE A 45 -1.81 4.41 -8.37
N ALA A 46 -0.84 3.77 -7.72
CA ALA A 46 -0.85 2.33 -7.49
C ALA A 46 -2.04 1.93 -6.60
N ALA A 47 -2.32 2.67 -5.54
CA ALA A 47 -3.46 2.43 -4.65
C ALA A 47 -4.79 2.60 -5.39
N TYR A 48 -4.96 3.68 -6.15
CA TYR A 48 -6.18 3.92 -6.93
C TYR A 48 -6.41 2.82 -7.97
N PHE A 49 -5.36 2.44 -8.71
CA PHE A 49 -5.44 1.40 -9.73
C PHE A 49 -5.75 0.03 -9.13
N SER A 50 -5.04 -0.34 -8.06
CA SER A 50 -5.22 -1.63 -7.38
C SER A 50 -6.64 -1.77 -6.84
N VAL A 51 -7.21 -0.69 -6.31
CA VAL A 51 -8.53 -0.71 -5.68
C VAL A 51 -9.64 -0.74 -6.72
N LYS A 52 -9.47 0.01 -7.82
CA LYS A 52 -10.40 -0.07 -8.95
C LYS A 52 -10.39 -1.45 -9.59
N PHE A 53 -9.21 -2.06 -9.71
CA PHE A 53 -9.07 -3.44 -10.20
C PHE A 53 -9.72 -4.43 -9.24
N LEU A 54 -9.42 -4.33 -7.94
CA LEU A 54 -9.94 -5.23 -6.91
C LEU A 54 -11.46 -5.12 -6.77
N ALA A 55 -12.02 -3.91 -6.72
CA ALA A 55 -13.46 -3.68 -6.67
C ALA A 55 -14.18 -4.26 -7.89
N LYS A 56 -13.58 -4.17 -9.09
CA LYS A 56 -14.14 -4.76 -10.30
C LYS A 56 -14.01 -6.29 -10.34
N TRP A 57 -12.95 -6.84 -9.75
CA TRP A 57 -12.67 -8.27 -9.74
C TRP A 57 -13.48 -9.06 -8.70
N PHE A 58 -13.78 -8.45 -7.55
CA PHE A 58 -14.67 -9.01 -6.52
C PHE A 58 -16.10 -9.29 -7.03
N THR A 59 -16.57 -8.55 -8.04
CA THR A 59 -17.91 -8.73 -8.61
C THR A 59 -18.03 -9.96 -9.50
N THR A 60 -16.91 -10.55 -9.96
CA THR A 60 -16.95 -11.61 -10.98
C THR A 60 -16.24 -12.91 -10.57
N HIS A 61 -15.22 -12.87 -9.69
CA HIS A 61 -14.52 -14.09 -9.26
C HIS A 61 -14.27 -14.13 -7.75
N THR A 62 -14.53 -15.30 -7.17
CA THR A 62 -14.36 -15.64 -5.76
C THR A 62 -12.90 -15.47 -5.30
N LEU A 63 -12.72 -15.12 -4.02
CA LEU A 63 -11.48 -14.71 -3.32
C LEU A 63 -10.27 -15.66 -3.39
N TRP A 64 -10.38 -16.77 -4.12
CA TRP A 64 -9.49 -17.91 -4.05
C TRP A 64 -8.09 -17.63 -4.63
N ILE A 65 -7.99 -16.87 -5.73
CA ILE A 65 -6.68 -16.48 -6.29
C ILE A 65 -5.88 -15.59 -5.32
N PHE A 66 -6.53 -14.72 -4.54
CA PHE A 66 -5.81 -13.85 -3.58
C PHE A 66 -5.18 -14.67 -2.45
N GLY A 67 -5.91 -15.69 -1.95
CA GLY A 67 -5.40 -16.63 -0.96
C GLY A 67 -4.21 -17.45 -1.49
N VAL A 68 -4.34 -17.99 -2.70
CA VAL A 68 -3.25 -18.75 -3.35
C VAL A 68 -2.01 -17.88 -3.55
N TYR A 69 -2.16 -16.62 -3.98
CA TYR A 69 -1.04 -15.69 -4.13
C TYR A 69 -0.29 -15.44 -2.81
N CYS A 70 -1.01 -15.29 -1.71
CA CYS A 70 -0.42 -15.11 -0.38
C CYS A 70 0.35 -16.36 0.09
N ILE A 71 -0.19 -17.56 -0.16
CA ILE A 71 0.48 -18.83 0.17
C ILE A 71 1.75 -18.99 -0.67
N VAL A 72 1.69 -18.74 -1.98
CA VAL A 72 2.86 -18.86 -2.86
C VAL A 72 3.97 -17.89 -2.44
N LEU A 73 3.64 -16.63 -2.16
CA LEU A 73 4.62 -15.66 -1.64
C LEU A 73 5.21 -16.07 -0.30
N GLY A 74 4.39 -16.58 0.64
CA GLY A 74 4.86 -17.06 1.93
C GLY A 74 5.85 -18.22 1.79
N VAL A 75 5.58 -19.16 0.88
CA VAL A 75 6.47 -20.28 0.58
C VAL A 75 7.79 -19.78 -0.03
N ILE A 76 7.74 -18.88 -1.00
CA ILE A 76 8.93 -18.29 -1.63
C ILE A 76 9.77 -17.53 -0.60
N CYS A 77 9.13 -16.74 0.28
CA CYS A 77 9.83 -15.95 1.29
C CYS A 77 10.54 -16.84 2.32
N MET A 78 9.88 -17.93 2.78
CA MET A 78 10.52 -18.92 3.64
C MET A 78 11.72 -19.60 2.97
N MET A 79 11.68 -19.82 1.65
CA MET A 79 12.80 -20.42 0.92
C MET A 79 13.98 -19.47 0.70
N THR A 80 13.73 -18.16 0.50
CA THR A 80 14.78 -17.16 0.25
C THR A 80 15.55 -16.74 1.50
N ILE A 81 14.93 -16.84 2.69
CA ILE A 81 15.55 -16.47 3.98
C ILE A 81 16.29 -17.65 4.64
N GLY A 82 16.19 -18.86 4.07
CA GLY A 82 16.87 -20.08 4.52
C GLY A 82 18.20 -20.36 3.83
#